data_AF-A0A357A9H7-F1
#
_entry.id   AF-A0A357A9H7-F1
#
_cell.length_a   1.000
_cell.length_b   1.000
_cell.length_c   1.000
_cell.angle_alpha   90.00
_cell.angle_beta   90.00
_cell.angle_gamma   90.00
#
_symmetry.space_group_name_H-M   'P 1'
#
loop_
_entity.id
_entity.type
_entity.pdbx_description
1 polymer ?
#
loop_
_entity_poly.entity_id
_entity_poly.type
_entity_poly.pdbx_seq_one_letter_code
_entity_poly.pdbx_strand_id
1 'polypeptide(L)'
;MPKLDRIVVIDIEATCWRKRSPPGEHHEIIEVGIATVDLTLGKPLEKDSILVKPTLSKVSEFCTQLTTLTQEQVDTGVSFREACDRLQSEYHTHKRVWASYGNYDRTQFEKQCEMLEVPYPFSTRHINIKTLLTVLHGLPKEVGMAQALDLLNLPLIGTHHRGIDDAWNIAHILAHLMAAYRNGNG
;
A
#
# COMPACT_ATOMS: atom_id res chain seq x y z
N MET A 1 -21.72 9.06 -7.50
CA MET A 1 -21.68 7.59 -7.63
C MET A 1 -20.22 7.11 -7.65
N PRO A 2 -19.92 5.93 -7.10
CA PRO A 2 -18.62 5.28 -7.25
C PRO A 2 -18.18 5.21 -8.71
N LYS A 3 -16.94 5.58 -9.01
CA LYS A 3 -16.33 5.28 -10.31
C LYS A 3 -15.69 3.89 -10.20
N LEU A 4 -16.29 2.89 -10.84
CA LEU A 4 -15.79 1.52 -10.90
C LEU A 4 -15.01 1.31 -12.19
N ASP A 5 -14.04 2.19 -12.45
CA ASP A 5 -13.12 2.11 -13.59
C ASP A 5 -11.78 1.49 -13.18
N ARG A 6 -11.30 1.84 -11.98
CA ARG A 6 -10.01 1.41 -11.44
C ARG A 6 -10.09 1.10 -9.95
N ILE A 7 -9.24 0.18 -9.50
CA ILE A 7 -8.89 0.01 -8.08
C ILE A 7 -7.53 0.65 -7.84
N VAL A 8 -7.42 1.45 -6.78
CA VAL A 8 -6.14 2.03 -6.34
C VAL A 8 -5.52 1.09 -5.30
N VAL A 9 -4.37 0.52 -5.61
CA VAL A 9 -3.61 -0.35 -4.71
C VAL A 9 -2.58 0.50 -3.99
N ILE A 10 -2.56 0.39 -2.67
CA ILE A 10 -1.68 1.16 -1.77
C ILE A 10 -0.85 0.18 -0.95
N ASP A 11 0.42 0.53 -0.79
CA ASP A 11 1.33 -0.10 0.16
C ASP A 11 2.19 0.99 0.78
N ILE A 12 2.28 1.02 2.11
CA ILE A 12 3.04 2.06 2.82
C ILE A 12 4.31 1.51 3.45
N GLU A 13 5.33 2.36 3.47
CA GLU A 13 6.44 2.20 4.40
C GLU A 13 6.30 3.21 5.53
N ALA A 14 6.65 2.78 6.75
CA ALA A 14 6.58 3.60 7.94
C ALA A 14 7.89 3.55 8.74
N THR A 15 8.18 4.62 9.48
CA THR A 15 9.28 4.60 10.48
C THR A 15 9.12 3.37 11.36
N CYS A 16 10.22 2.64 11.57
CA CYS A 16 10.18 1.41 12.35
C CYS A 16 11.51 1.15 13.06
N TRP A 17 11.49 0.25 14.04
CA TRP A 17 12.65 -0.10 14.86
C TRP A 17 12.70 -1.61 15.05
N ARG A 18 13.90 -2.15 15.26
CA ARG A 18 14.10 -3.59 15.47
C ARG A 18 13.41 -4.13 16.75
N LYS A 19 13.20 -3.25 17.73
CA LYS A 19 12.54 -3.54 19.01
C LYS A 19 11.39 -2.55 19.19
N ARG A 20 11.17 -2.08 20.42
CA ARG A 20 10.17 -1.04 20.70
C ARG A 20 10.64 0.31 20.17
N SER A 21 9.69 1.15 19.79
CA SER A 21 9.98 2.54 19.45
C SER A 21 10.59 3.28 20.65
N PRO A 22 11.51 4.22 20.42
CA PRO A 22 11.99 5.12 21.46
C PRO A 22 10.84 5.93 22.09
N PRO A 23 10.97 6.36 23.35
CA PRO A 23 9.95 7.20 23.98
C PRO A 23 9.67 8.48 23.18
N GLY A 24 8.40 8.72 22.87
CA GLY A 24 7.96 9.88 22.07
C GLY A 24 8.03 9.67 20.57
N GLU A 25 8.54 8.54 20.08
CA GLU A 25 8.53 8.20 18.65
C GLU A 25 7.31 7.33 18.30
N HIS A 26 6.78 7.60 17.11
CA HIS A 26 5.57 7.05 16.53
C HIS A 26 5.87 6.46 15.15
N HIS A 27 5.18 5.40 14.78
CA HIS A 27 5.16 4.97 13.38
C HIS A 27 4.53 6.09 12.55
N GLU A 28 5.29 6.65 11.62
CA GLU A 28 4.88 7.66 10.64
C GLU A 28 5.11 7.09 9.25
N ILE A 29 4.11 7.24 8.37
CA ILE A 29 4.23 6.93 6.94
C ILE A 29 5.35 7.78 6.35
N ILE A 30 6.29 7.14 5.66
CA ILE A 30 7.45 7.76 5.01
C ILE A 30 7.47 7.54 3.49
N GLU A 31 6.74 6.55 2.99
CA GLU A 31 6.47 6.36 1.57
C GLU A 31 5.05 5.82 1.40
N VAL A 32 4.33 6.35 0.42
CA VAL A 32 3.07 5.80 -0.06
C VAL A 32 3.30 5.27 -1.47
N GLY A 33 3.38 3.95 -1.60
CA GLY A 33 3.35 3.25 -2.86
C GLY A 33 1.95 3.24 -3.45
N ILE A 34 1.85 3.49 -4.75
CA ILE A 34 0.58 3.57 -5.46
C ILE A 34 0.68 2.75 -6.73
N ALA A 35 -0.33 1.93 -7.00
CA ALA A 35 -0.55 1.34 -8.31
C ALA A 35 -2.05 1.39 -8.66
N THR A 36 -2.39 1.39 -9.95
CA THR A 36 -3.79 1.30 -10.38
C THR A 36 -4.05 0.05 -11.21
N VAL A 37 -5.16 -0.63 -10.94
CA VAL A 37 -5.65 -1.78 -11.72
C VAL A 37 -6.88 -1.35 -12.51
N ASP A 38 -6.82 -1.47 -13.83
CA ASP A 38 -7.97 -1.23 -14.71
C ASP A 38 -8.96 -2.39 -14.64
N LEU A 39 -10.21 -2.10 -14.32
CA LEU A 39 -11.22 -3.14 -14.17
C LEU A 39 -11.68 -3.73 -15.49
N THR A 40 -11.64 -2.99 -16.59
CA THR A 40 -12.02 -3.52 -17.91
C THR A 40 -10.93 -4.43 -18.44
N LEU A 41 -9.69 -3.92 -18.49
CA LEU A 41 -8.54 -4.67 -19.01
C LEU A 41 -8.05 -5.75 -18.05
N GLY A 42 -8.36 -5.63 -16.74
CA GLY A 42 -7.94 -6.59 -15.72
C GLY A 42 -6.43 -6.62 -15.50
N LYS A 43 -5.74 -5.48 -15.64
CA LYS A 43 -4.28 -5.40 -15.52
C LYS A 43 -3.83 -4.12 -14.79
N PRO A 44 -2.66 -4.13 -14.15
CA PRO A 44 -2.03 -2.91 -13.64
C PRO A 44 -1.70 -1.94 -14.79
N LEU A 45 -1.89 -0.64 -14.57
CA LEU A 45 -1.63 0.41 -15.57
C LEU A 45 -0.38 1.23 -15.27
N GLU A 46 -0.28 1.72 -14.04
CA GLU A 46 0.76 2.65 -13.62
C GLU A 46 1.15 2.38 -12.17
N LYS A 47 2.38 2.76 -11.81
CA LYS A 47 2.85 2.82 -10.43
C LYS A 47 3.51 4.17 -10.16
N ASP A 48 3.38 4.64 -8.94
CA ASP A 48 3.92 5.90 -8.46
C ASP A 48 4.28 5.79 -6.97
N SER A 49 5.00 6.77 -6.44
CA SER A 49 5.30 6.87 -5.02
C SER A 49 5.29 8.32 -4.53
N ILE A 50 4.79 8.50 -3.31
CA ILE A 50 4.85 9.78 -2.59
C ILE A 50 5.73 9.57 -1.36
N LEU A 51 6.92 10.19 -1.34
CA LEU A 51 7.71 10.27 -0.12
C LEU A 51 7.08 11.27 0.86
N VAL A 52 7.01 10.87 2.12
CA VAL A 52 6.40 11.66 3.19
C VAL A 52 7.46 11.96 4.24
N LYS A 53 7.59 13.23 4.59
CA LYS A 53 8.52 13.67 5.63
C LYS A 53 7.93 13.41 7.01
N PRO A 54 8.54 12.55 7.85
CA PRO A 54 8.11 12.36 9.23
C PRO A 54 8.43 13.61 10.08
N THR A 55 7.59 13.88 11.08
CA THR A 55 7.69 15.08 11.93
C THR A 55 7.86 14.77 13.42
N LEU A 56 7.51 13.56 13.84
CA LEU A 56 7.56 13.09 15.22
C LEU A 56 8.64 12.02 15.44
N SER A 57 9.22 11.48 14.38
CA SER A 57 10.16 10.35 14.44
C SER A 57 11.23 10.43 13.38
N LYS A 58 12.30 9.66 13.58
CA LYS A 58 13.39 9.53 12.61
C LYS A 58 13.43 8.13 12.01
N VAL A 59 13.89 8.07 10.77
CA VAL A 59 14.18 6.80 10.10
C VAL A 59 15.36 6.15 10.83
N SER A 60 15.11 5.01 11.47
CA SER A 60 16.16 4.24 12.14
C SER A 60 17.01 3.47 11.12
N GLU A 61 18.21 3.04 11.52
CA GLU A 61 19.06 2.17 10.68
C GLU A 61 18.33 0.88 10.27
N PHE A 62 17.54 0.30 11.18
CA PHE A 62 16.74 -0.88 10.87
C PHE A 62 15.67 -0.58 9.80
N CYS A 63 15.02 0.58 9.90
CA CYS A 63 14.04 1.02 8.91
C CYS A 63 14.70 1.24 7.54
N THR A 64 15.88 1.85 7.49
CA THR A 64 16.65 1.98 6.25
C THR A 64 17.09 0.62 5.70
N GLN A 65 17.52 -0.32 6.52
CA GLN A 65 17.88 -1.66 6.03
C GLN A 65 16.68 -2.41 5.47
N LEU A 66 15.51 -2.25 6.10
CA LEU A 66 14.28 -2.89 5.66
C LEU A 66 13.76 -2.25 4.37
N THR A 67 13.61 -0.93 4.36
CA THR A 67 12.89 -0.19 3.31
C THR A 67 13.80 0.44 2.27
N THR A 68 15.12 0.42 2.49
CA THR A 68 16.15 1.18 1.74
C THR A 68 15.97 2.71 1.74
N LEU A 69 14.96 3.25 2.45
CA LEU A 69 14.75 4.69 2.59
C LEU A 69 15.70 5.25 3.65
N THR A 70 16.44 6.29 3.28
CA THR A 70 17.30 7.05 4.22
C THR A 70 16.55 8.24 4.80
N GLN A 71 17.01 8.75 5.95
CA GLN A 71 16.49 10.00 6.52
C GLN A 71 16.58 11.16 5.51
N GLU A 72 17.70 11.26 4.79
CA GLU A 72 17.92 12.31 3.78
C GLU A 72 16.89 12.24 2.65
N GLN A 73 16.54 11.03 2.18
CA GLN A 73 15.52 10.85 1.16
C GLN A 73 14.13 11.29 1.65
N VAL A 74 13.71 10.82 2.83
CA VAL A 74 12.38 11.16 3.36
C VAL A 74 12.27 12.63 3.77
N ASP A 75 13.40 13.28 4.12
CA ASP A 75 13.44 14.72 4.42
C ASP A 75 13.13 15.61 3.21
N THR A 76 13.24 15.08 1.99
CA THR A 76 12.80 15.72 0.74
C THR A 76 11.32 15.48 0.43
N GLY A 77 10.67 14.60 1.18
CA GLY A 77 9.26 14.24 1.01
C GLY A 77 8.31 15.40 1.31
N VAL A 78 7.07 15.23 0.87
CA VAL A 78 5.99 16.18 1.16
C VAL A 78 5.47 15.99 2.58
N SER A 79 4.63 16.92 3.05
CA SER A 79 3.91 16.71 4.31
C SER A 79 2.90 15.57 4.18
N PHE A 80 2.56 14.91 5.30
CA PHE A 80 1.52 13.87 5.31
C PHE A 80 0.17 14.38 4.77
N ARG A 81 -0.21 15.62 5.12
CA ARG A 81 -1.42 16.27 4.58
C ARG A 81 -1.37 16.39 3.06
N GLU A 82 -0.27 16.86 2.50
CA GLU A 82 -0.11 17.00 1.06
C GLU A 82 -0.17 15.63 0.36
N ALA A 83 0.44 14.58 0.94
CA ALA A 83 0.30 13.23 0.42
C ALA A 83 -1.17 12.76 0.39
N CYS A 84 -1.93 13.01 1.46
CA CYS A 84 -3.37 12.73 1.52
C CYS A 84 -4.17 13.52 0.47
N ASP A 85 -3.83 14.78 0.24
CA ASP A 85 -4.49 15.62 -0.75
C ASP A 85 -4.21 15.10 -2.18
N ARG A 86 -2.96 14.74 -2.49
CA ARG A 86 -2.58 14.14 -3.79
C ARG A 86 -3.29 12.82 -4.06
N LEU A 87 -3.37 11.92 -3.06
CA LEU A 87 -4.14 10.67 -3.15
C LEU A 87 -5.59 10.94 -3.58
N GLN A 88 -6.21 11.98 -3.02
CA GLN A 88 -7.58 12.33 -3.36
C GLN A 88 -7.72 13.00 -4.72
N SER A 89 -6.86 13.97 -5.05
CA SER A 89 -6.98 14.75 -6.28
C SER A 89 -6.56 13.97 -7.53
N GLU A 90 -5.46 13.23 -7.46
CA GLU A 90 -4.84 12.56 -8.60
C GLU A 90 -5.40 11.14 -8.79
N TYR A 91 -5.57 10.40 -7.68
CA TYR A 91 -5.98 9.00 -7.71
C TYR A 91 -7.46 8.78 -7.36
N HIS A 92 -8.16 9.83 -6.90
CA HIS A 92 -9.58 9.78 -6.53
C HIS A 92 -9.90 8.72 -5.46
N THR A 93 -8.98 8.50 -4.53
CA THR A 93 -9.09 7.48 -3.45
C THR A 93 -10.35 7.61 -2.60
N HIS A 94 -10.85 8.84 -2.39
CA HIS A 94 -12.12 9.13 -1.70
C HIS A 94 -13.38 8.69 -2.49
N LYS A 95 -13.26 8.45 -3.80
CA LYS A 95 -14.36 8.07 -4.71
C LYS A 95 -14.19 6.69 -5.34
N ARG A 96 -13.00 6.11 -5.33
CA ARG A 96 -12.70 4.77 -5.87
C ARG A 96 -12.66 3.71 -4.77
N VAL A 97 -12.79 2.46 -5.20
CA VAL A 97 -12.38 1.31 -4.38
C VAL A 97 -10.86 1.33 -4.30
N TRP A 98 -10.33 1.04 -3.14
CA TRP A 98 -8.89 0.92 -2.95
C TRP A 98 -8.56 -0.41 -2.26
N ALA A 99 -7.31 -0.83 -2.33
CA ALA A 99 -6.87 -2.10 -1.81
C ALA A 99 -5.48 -1.99 -1.21
N SER A 100 -5.15 -2.90 -0.30
CA SER A 100 -3.79 -3.08 0.21
C SER A 100 -3.57 -4.54 0.62
N TYR A 101 -2.33 -4.90 0.97
CA TYR A 101 -1.96 -6.27 1.32
C TYR A 101 -2.03 -6.55 2.82
N GLY A 102 -3.21 -6.32 3.38
CA GLY A 102 -3.49 -6.45 4.81
C GLY A 102 -4.30 -5.27 5.32
N ASN A 103 -4.48 -5.20 6.64
CA ASN A 103 -5.15 -4.07 7.29
C ASN A 103 -4.18 -3.01 7.84
N TYR A 104 -2.87 -3.25 7.76
CA TYR A 104 -1.88 -2.37 8.37
C TYR A 104 -1.93 -0.97 7.76
N ASP A 105 -1.93 -0.86 6.43
CA ASP A 105 -1.94 0.42 5.70
C ASP A 105 -3.16 1.27 6.10
N ARG A 106 -4.35 0.66 6.05
CA ARG A 106 -5.61 1.30 6.47
C ARG A 106 -5.51 1.81 7.91
N THR A 107 -5.11 0.94 8.82
CA THR A 107 -5.04 1.27 10.25
C THR A 107 -3.98 2.35 10.54
N GLN A 108 -2.88 2.34 9.81
CA GLN A 108 -1.80 3.30 9.97
C GLN A 108 -2.19 4.69 9.44
N PHE A 109 -2.86 4.76 8.27
CA PHE A 109 -3.46 6.01 7.80
C PHE A 109 -4.50 6.53 8.80
N GLU A 110 -5.41 5.69 9.31
CA GLU A 110 -6.41 6.08 10.31
C GLU A 110 -5.75 6.72 11.54
N LYS A 111 -4.74 6.06 12.11
CA LYS A 111 -4.00 6.55 13.29
C LYS A 111 -3.28 7.87 13.02
N GLN A 112 -2.58 7.97 11.88
CA GLN A 112 -1.79 9.16 11.59
C GLN A 112 -2.66 10.35 11.17
N CYS A 113 -3.79 10.10 10.51
CA CYS A 113 -4.83 11.10 10.25
C CYS A 113 -5.42 11.65 11.55
N GLU A 114 -5.76 10.78 12.50
CA GLU A 114 -6.25 11.20 13.82
C GLU A 114 -5.20 12.02 14.58
N MET A 115 -3.95 11.53 14.63
CA MET A 115 -2.84 12.16 15.33
C MET A 115 -2.49 13.56 14.78
N LEU A 116 -2.57 13.75 13.47
CA LEU A 116 -2.18 15.00 12.79
C LEU A 116 -3.37 15.86 12.36
N GLU A 117 -4.60 15.50 12.78
CA GLU A 117 -5.85 16.17 12.40
C GLU A 117 -6.01 16.34 10.86
N VAL A 118 -5.58 15.32 10.11
CA VAL A 118 -5.68 15.29 8.64
C VAL A 118 -6.91 14.48 8.23
N PRO A 119 -7.78 14.99 7.33
CA PRO A 119 -8.90 14.21 6.80
C PRO A 119 -8.42 12.91 6.15
N TYR A 120 -9.08 11.80 6.48
CA TYR A 120 -8.76 10.49 5.92
C TYR A 120 -8.97 10.46 4.39
N PRO A 121 -7.95 10.08 3.58
CA PRO A 121 -7.99 10.31 2.13
C PRO A 121 -8.71 9.22 1.34
N PHE A 122 -9.14 8.13 1.97
CA PHE A 122 -9.74 6.98 1.26
C PHE A 122 -11.24 6.87 1.49
N SER A 123 -11.91 6.24 0.52
CA SER A 123 -13.29 5.80 0.72
C SER A 123 -13.34 4.61 1.69
N THR A 124 -14.53 4.34 2.24
CA THR A 124 -14.78 3.18 3.12
C THR A 124 -14.74 1.84 2.39
N ARG A 125 -14.55 1.83 1.06
CA ARG A 125 -14.52 0.63 0.22
C ARG A 125 -13.08 0.16 0.05
N HIS A 126 -12.59 -0.57 1.05
CA HIS A 126 -11.27 -1.21 1.06
C HIS A 126 -11.37 -2.70 0.73
N ILE A 127 -10.41 -3.20 -0.05
CA ILE A 127 -10.20 -4.63 -0.28
C ILE A 127 -8.87 -5.04 0.37
N ASN A 128 -8.94 -5.97 1.31
CA ASN A 128 -7.75 -6.63 1.82
C ASN A 128 -7.39 -7.81 0.90
N ILE A 129 -6.37 -7.63 0.05
CA ILE A 129 -5.96 -8.62 -0.96
C ILE A 129 -5.40 -9.89 -0.31
N LYS A 130 -4.74 -9.75 0.84
CA LYS A 130 -4.18 -10.88 1.60
C LYS A 130 -5.30 -11.82 2.08
N THR A 131 -6.40 -11.26 2.60
CA THR A 131 -7.59 -12.04 2.97
C THR A 131 -8.27 -12.63 1.74
N LEU A 132 -8.44 -11.83 0.66
CA LEU A 132 -9.06 -12.29 -0.58
C LEU A 132 -8.34 -13.51 -1.18
N LEU A 133 -7.01 -13.44 -1.30
CA LEU A 133 -6.18 -14.53 -1.79
C LEU A 133 -6.33 -15.79 -0.93
N THR A 134 -6.31 -15.63 0.40
CA THR A 134 -6.45 -16.74 1.35
C THR A 134 -7.78 -17.47 1.15
N VAL A 135 -8.88 -16.73 0.99
CA VAL A 135 -10.21 -17.29 0.74
C VAL A 135 -10.28 -18.00 -0.61
N LEU A 136 -9.81 -17.35 -1.68
CA LEU A 136 -9.90 -17.89 -3.04
C LEU A 136 -9.06 -19.17 -3.23
N HIS A 137 -7.93 -19.28 -2.54
CA HIS A 137 -7.05 -20.45 -2.62
C HIS A 137 -7.28 -21.48 -1.51
N GLY A 138 -8.26 -21.26 -0.60
CA GLY A 138 -8.56 -22.17 0.50
C GLY A 138 -7.38 -22.38 1.46
N LEU A 139 -6.57 -21.34 1.68
CA LEU A 139 -5.38 -21.44 2.53
C LEU A 139 -5.77 -21.48 4.02
N PRO A 140 -5.05 -22.25 4.85
CA PRO A 140 -5.35 -22.38 6.28
C PRO A 140 -5.00 -21.13 7.09
N LYS A 141 -4.20 -20.21 6.52
CA LYS A 141 -3.81 -18.94 7.13
C LYS A 141 -3.39 -17.96 6.04
N GLU A 142 -3.43 -16.68 6.38
CA GLU A 142 -2.92 -15.65 5.48
C GLU A 142 -1.39 -15.73 5.31
N VAL A 143 -0.91 -15.37 4.11
CA VAL A 143 0.51 -15.43 3.72
C VAL A 143 1.06 -14.06 3.40
N GLY A 144 2.39 -13.88 3.52
CA GLY A 144 3.08 -12.64 3.12
C GLY A 144 3.05 -12.42 1.60
N MET A 145 3.32 -11.20 1.15
CA MET A 145 3.23 -10.85 -0.28
C MET A 145 4.20 -11.69 -1.14
N ALA A 146 5.47 -11.82 -0.73
CA ALA A 146 6.44 -12.65 -1.45
C ALA A 146 5.97 -14.11 -1.60
N GLN A 147 5.43 -14.70 -0.53
CA GLN A 147 4.87 -16.05 -0.58
C GLN A 147 3.62 -16.14 -1.48
N ALA A 148 2.81 -15.10 -1.55
CA ALA A 148 1.68 -15.05 -2.47
C ALA A 148 2.13 -14.96 -3.94
N LEU A 149 3.18 -14.19 -4.25
CA LEU A 149 3.78 -14.17 -5.58
C LEU A 149 4.28 -15.56 -5.98
N ASP A 150 5.01 -16.23 -5.09
CA ASP A 150 5.49 -17.60 -5.32
C ASP A 150 4.33 -18.58 -5.56
N LEU A 151 3.27 -18.52 -4.74
CA LEU A 151 2.07 -19.35 -4.89
C LEU A 151 1.40 -19.17 -6.25
N LEU A 152 1.39 -17.93 -6.77
CA LEU A 152 0.78 -17.56 -8.04
C LEU A 152 1.74 -17.71 -9.23
N ASN A 153 2.98 -18.17 -9.01
CA ASN A 153 4.05 -18.20 -10.00
C ASN A 153 4.29 -16.83 -10.67
N LEU A 154 4.19 -15.75 -9.89
CA LEU A 154 4.48 -14.39 -10.32
C LEU A 154 5.89 -13.99 -9.82
N PRO A 155 6.71 -13.34 -10.65
CA PRO A 155 8.00 -12.83 -10.18
C PRO A 155 7.79 -11.61 -9.27
N LEU A 156 8.67 -11.46 -8.28
CA LEU A 156 8.81 -10.20 -7.56
C LEU A 156 9.53 -9.18 -8.46
N ILE A 157 8.87 -8.06 -8.75
CA ILE A 157 9.40 -6.98 -9.57
C ILE A 157 9.85 -5.83 -8.69
N GLY A 158 11.12 -5.47 -8.76
CA GLY A 158 11.68 -4.36 -7.99
C GLY A 158 12.29 -4.80 -6.66
N THR A 159 12.27 -3.92 -5.65
CA THR A 159 12.83 -4.15 -4.33
C THR A 159 11.71 -4.38 -3.31
N HIS A 160 11.75 -5.51 -2.61
CA HIS A 160 10.80 -5.80 -1.55
C HIS A 160 10.96 -4.79 -0.40
N HIS A 161 9.85 -4.37 0.22
CA HIS A 161 9.79 -3.27 1.20
C HIS A 161 10.11 -1.90 0.60
N ARG A 162 9.79 -1.72 -0.68
CA ARG A 162 9.61 -0.40 -1.30
C ARG A 162 8.15 -0.25 -1.64
N GLY A 163 7.50 0.77 -1.09
CA GLY A 163 6.06 0.96 -1.27
C GLY A 163 5.68 0.95 -2.75
N ILE A 164 6.43 1.65 -3.62
CA ILE A 164 6.14 1.68 -5.06
C ILE A 164 6.20 0.30 -5.72
N ASP A 165 7.14 -0.54 -5.33
CA ASP A 165 7.35 -1.87 -5.92
C ASP A 165 6.39 -2.88 -5.31
N ASP A 166 6.18 -2.85 -3.99
CA ASP A 166 5.24 -3.72 -3.31
C ASP A 166 3.80 -3.40 -3.78
N ALA A 167 3.38 -2.13 -3.87
CA ALA A 167 2.08 -1.76 -4.45
C ALA A 167 1.89 -2.29 -5.88
N TRP A 168 2.95 -2.27 -6.70
CA TRP A 168 2.93 -2.82 -8.05
C TRP A 168 2.76 -4.34 -8.07
N ASN A 169 3.52 -5.06 -7.25
CA ASN A 169 3.40 -6.52 -7.11
C ASN A 169 2.02 -6.92 -6.58
N ILE A 170 1.50 -6.19 -5.60
CA ILE A 170 0.16 -6.39 -5.05
C ILE A 170 -0.92 -6.16 -6.12
N ALA A 171 -0.74 -5.16 -6.99
CA ALA A 171 -1.61 -4.93 -8.14
C ALA A 171 -1.61 -6.10 -9.14
N HIS A 172 -0.44 -6.72 -9.38
CA HIS A 172 -0.34 -7.93 -10.20
C HIS A 172 -1.03 -9.13 -9.56
N ILE A 173 -0.91 -9.31 -8.24
CA ILE A 173 -1.65 -10.33 -7.49
C ILE A 173 -3.16 -10.13 -7.70
N LEU A 174 -3.67 -8.91 -7.48
CA LEU A 174 -5.10 -8.62 -7.65
C LEU A 174 -5.57 -8.87 -9.08
N ALA A 175 -4.81 -8.41 -10.07
CA ALA A 175 -5.12 -8.64 -11.49
C ALA A 175 -5.16 -10.13 -11.84
N HIS A 176 -4.22 -10.92 -11.33
CA HIS A 176 -4.19 -12.37 -11.52
C HIS A 176 -5.44 -13.04 -10.93
N LEU A 177 -5.83 -12.68 -9.71
CA LEU A 177 -7.04 -13.22 -9.07
C LEU A 177 -8.32 -12.87 -9.88
N MET A 178 -8.41 -11.64 -10.38
CA MET A 178 -9.52 -11.22 -11.25
C MET A 178 -9.57 -12.00 -12.56
N ALA A 179 -8.41 -12.21 -13.19
CA ALA A 179 -8.30 -12.96 -14.45
C ALA A 179 -8.69 -14.42 -14.27
N ALA A 180 -8.23 -15.07 -13.19
CA ALA A 180 -8.58 -16.45 -12.87
C ALA A 180 -10.10 -16.64 -12.75
N TYR A 181 -10.79 -15.72 -12.05
CA TYR A 181 -12.26 -15.77 -11.94
C TYR A 181 -12.97 -15.58 -13.28
N ARG A 182 -12.48 -14.67 -14.14
CA ARG A 182 -13.09 -14.42 -15.46
C ARG A 182 -12.93 -15.60 -16.40
N ASN A 183 -11.76 -16.24 -16.39
CA ASN A 183 -11.47 -17.38 -17.26
C ASN A 183 -12.16 -18.67 -16.80
N GLY A 184 -12.45 -18.79 -15.49
CA GLY A 184 -13.19 -19.93 -14.94
C GLY A 184 -14.72 -19.85 -15.08
N ASN A 185 -15.25 -18.69 -15.49
CA ASN A 185 -16.69 -18.45 -15.73
C ASN A 185 -16.98 -18.06 -17.20
N GLY A 186 -16.04 -18.34 -18.10
CA GLY A 186 -16.17 -18.15 -19.55
C GLY A 186 -16.50 -19.45 -20.28
#